data_AF-A0A9W8JWC2-F1
#
_entry.id   AF-A0A9W8JWC2-F1
#
_cell.length_a   1.000
_cell.length_b   1.000
_cell.length_c   1.000
_cell.angle_alpha   90.00
_cell.angle_beta   90.00
_cell.angle_gamma   90.00
#
_symmetry.space_group_name_H-M   'P 1'
#
loop_
_entity.id
_entity.type
_entity.pdbx_description
1 polymer ?
#
loop_
_entity_poly.entity_id
_entity_poly.type
_entity_poly.pdbx_seq_one_letter_code
_entity_poly.pdbx_strand_id
1 'polypeptide(L)'
;MFPTAARLSKASRAPLTPKRGNKDYYKGTRQAFLPGGPRTGAPGKHIIRGRAKYRLLDSKVRVYVAPPIEEIESSLLKPYVAMDARLSNDQKLAVWGKYHGTGGLTPEHFLRVAREHTYARLNPENPTMYPGYNPSWMNARIKLHIMGDPSAKGLAVRGAQPIGGAADKSSGLRELEVVEPKSS
;
A
#
# COMPACT_ATOMS: atom_id res chain seq x y z
N MET A 1 6.66 -22.97 -44.14
CA MET A 1 7.25 -22.03 -45.10
C MET A 1 8.68 -21.75 -44.67
N PHE A 2 9.66 -22.35 -45.33
CA PHE A 2 11.07 -22.09 -45.03
C PHE A 2 11.41 -20.68 -45.54
N PRO A 3 11.90 -19.75 -44.69
CA PRO A 3 12.34 -18.46 -45.19
C PRO A 3 13.55 -18.70 -46.10
N THR A 4 13.34 -18.62 -47.41
CA THR A 4 14.43 -18.50 -48.39
C THR A 4 15.38 -17.43 -47.87
N ALA A 5 16.63 -17.79 -47.60
CA ALA A 5 17.62 -16.89 -47.04
C ALA A 5 17.64 -15.60 -47.85
N ALA A 6 17.13 -14.51 -47.26
CA ALA A 6 16.99 -13.20 -47.91
C ALA A 6 18.33 -12.58 -48.39
N ARG A 7 19.44 -13.30 -48.21
CA ARG A 7 20.75 -13.02 -48.80
C ARG A 7 20.78 -13.23 -50.32
N LEU A 8 19.90 -14.09 -50.88
CA LEU A 8 19.87 -14.42 -52.31
C LEU A 8 18.71 -13.79 -53.09
N SER A 9 17.77 -13.11 -52.42
CA SER A 9 16.67 -12.40 -53.07
C SER A 9 16.95 -10.90 -53.14
N LYS A 10 16.92 -10.34 -54.35
CA LYS A 10 17.30 -8.94 -54.67
C LYS A 10 16.40 -7.87 -54.03
N ALA A 11 15.26 -8.23 -53.45
CA ALA A 11 14.30 -7.29 -52.88
C ALA A 11 14.07 -7.56 -51.38
N SER A 12 14.86 -6.91 -50.53
CA SER A 12 14.66 -6.96 -49.07
C SER A 12 13.44 -6.10 -48.67
N ARG A 13 12.36 -6.75 -48.23
CA ARG A 13 11.19 -6.09 -47.60
C ARG A 13 11.34 -5.90 -46.09
N ALA A 14 12.56 -6.00 -45.55
CA ALA A 14 12.81 -5.82 -44.13
C ALA A 14 12.54 -4.37 -43.68
N PRO A 15 12.04 -4.15 -42.45
CA PRO A 15 11.77 -2.81 -41.95
C PRO A 15 13.06 -1.98 -41.87
N LEU A 16 12.97 -0.71 -42.25
CA LEU A 16 14.09 0.22 -42.17
C LEU A 16 14.54 0.41 -40.71
N THR A 17 15.85 0.35 -40.49
CA THR A 17 16.48 0.68 -39.21
C THR A 17 17.01 2.11 -39.26
N PRO A 18 17.28 2.78 -38.12
CA PRO A 18 17.84 4.14 -38.11
C PRO A 18 19.19 4.26 -38.83
N LYS A 19 19.85 3.14 -39.19
CA LYS A 19 21.14 3.12 -39.89
C LYS A 19 21.04 2.89 -41.40
N ARG A 20 19.85 2.63 -41.94
CA ARG A 20 19.63 2.23 -43.34
C ARG A 20 19.01 3.32 -44.23
N GLY A 21 18.69 4.49 -43.68
CA GLY A 21 18.11 5.63 -44.41
C GLY A 21 19.14 6.70 -44.79
N ASN A 22 18.72 7.66 -45.61
CA ASN A 22 19.52 8.85 -45.96
C ASN A 22 19.54 9.89 -44.82
N LYS A 23 20.26 11.01 -45.00
CA LYS A 23 20.44 12.09 -44.01
C LYS A 23 19.13 12.61 -43.39
N ASP A 24 18.05 12.67 -44.17
CA ASP A 24 16.75 13.20 -43.70
C ASP A 24 15.88 12.13 -43.01
N TYR A 25 16.29 10.87 -43.04
CA TYR A 25 15.55 9.78 -42.43
C TYR A 25 15.84 9.70 -40.92
N TYR A 26 14.88 10.15 -40.11
CA TYR A 26 14.91 9.98 -38.67
C TYR A 26 13.93 8.89 -38.22
N LYS A 27 14.44 7.90 -37.46
CA LYS A 27 13.62 6.90 -36.77
C LYS A 27 13.99 6.84 -35.30
N GLY A 28 13.02 7.11 -34.43
CA GLY A 28 13.20 7.06 -32.98
C GLY A 28 13.36 5.64 -32.44
N THR A 29 14.04 5.50 -31.30
CA THR A 29 14.36 4.23 -30.62
C THR A 29 13.44 3.93 -29.42
N ARG A 30 12.22 4.46 -29.42
CA ARG A 30 11.24 4.29 -28.32
C ARG A 30 11.74 4.76 -26.94
N GLN A 31 12.68 5.70 -26.89
CA GLN A 31 13.11 6.32 -25.62
C GLN A 31 11.94 6.93 -24.81
N ALA A 32 10.85 7.30 -25.48
CA ALA A 32 9.62 7.82 -24.88
C ALA A 32 8.68 6.74 -24.27
N PHE A 33 9.09 5.47 -24.24
CA PHE A 33 8.29 4.37 -23.69
C PHE A 33 8.87 3.89 -22.36
N LEU A 34 8.02 3.55 -21.41
CA LEU A 34 8.46 2.79 -20.23
C LEU A 34 8.90 1.37 -20.66
N PRO A 35 9.85 0.76 -19.94
CA PRO A 35 10.16 -0.65 -20.15
C PRO A 35 8.88 -1.48 -19.97
N GLY A 36 8.42 -2.12 -21.03
CA GLY A 36 7.16 -2.90 -21.05
C GLY A 36 5.87 -2.09 -20.89
N GLY A 37 5.95 -0.75 -20.88
CA GLY A 37 4.84 0.12 -20.47
C GLY A 37 4.32 1.07 -21.56
N PRO A 38 3.36 1.94 -21.18
CA PRO A 38 2.77 2.91 -22.09
C PRO A 38 3.78 4.00 -22.50
N ARG A 39 3.43 4.72 -23.58
CA ARG A 39 4.22 5.84 -24.09
C ARG A 39 4.01 7.07 -23.21
N THR A 40 5.07 7.56 -22.54
CA THR A 40 5.05 8.78 -21.73
C THR A 40 5.37 10.06 -22.50
N GLY A 41 5.80 9.93 -23.76
CA GLY A 41 6.12 11.08 -24.61
C GLY A 41 7.56 11.56 -24.46
N ALA A 42 7.89 12.64 -25.16
CA ALA A 42 9.24 13.18 -25.17
C ALA A 42 9.54 14.00 -23.89
N PRO A 43 10.78 13.95 -23.35
CA PRO A 43 11.15 14.65 -22.11
C PRO A 43 11.24 16.18 -22.26
N GLY A 44 11.02 16.71 -23.47
CA GLY A 44 11.19 18.11 -23.77
C GLY A 44 10.48 18.51 -25.06
N LYS A 45 10.74 19.74 -25.50
CA LYS A 45 10.15 20.33 -26.70
C LYS A 45 11.24 20.88 -27.61
N HIS A 46 11.06 20.71 -28.92
CA HIS A 46 11.90 21.35 -29.91
C HIS A 46 11.52 22.84 -30.00
N ILE A 47 12.52 23.72 -29.96
CA ILE A 47 12.34 25.16 -30.02
C ILE A 47 12.71 25.61 -31.43
N ILE A 48 11.76 26.27 -32.09
CA ILE A 48 11.93 26.76 -33.47
C ILE A 48 12.83 28.00 -33.50
N ARG A 49 12.71 28.89 -32.51
CA ARG A 49 13.43 30.17 -32.43
C ARG A 49 14.23 30.28 -31.13
N GLY A 50 15.54 30.48 -31.23
CA GLY A 50 16.44 30.60 -30.09
C GLY A 50 17.79 29.90 -30.29
N ARG A 51 18.70 30.08 -29.31
CA ARG A 51 20.06 29.50 -29.32
C ARG A 51 20.05 27.98 -29.07
N ALA A 52 19.18 27.51 -28.18
CA ALA A 52 18.98 26.09 -27.93
C ALA A 52 17.86 25.53 -28.83
N LYS A 53 18.12 24.44 -29.55
CA LYS A 53 17.14 23.77 -30.44
C LYS A 53 16.19 22.83 -29.70
N TYR A 54 16.58 22.35 -28.53
CA TYR A 54 15.75 21.49 -27.70
C TYR A 54 15.80 21.95 -26.25
N ARG A 55 14.63 22.06 -25.61
CA ARG A 55 14.51 22.38 -24.18
C ARG A 55 13.94 21.17 -23.45
N LEU A 56 14.70 20.70 -22.49
CA LEU A 56 14.30 19.65 -21.55
C LEU A 56 13.29 20.24 -20.55
N LEU A 57 12.27 19.47 -20.20
CA LEU A 57 11.26 19.85 -19.23
C LEU A 57 11.36 18.86 -18.07
N ASP A 58 11.89 19.29 -16.93
CA ASP A 58 12.12 18.42 -15.77
C ASP A 58 10.86 17.68 -15.31
N SER A 59 9.69 18.31 -15.47
CA SER A 59 8.39 17.69 -15.19
C SER A 59 8.03 16.48 -16.06
N LYS A 60 8.71 16.29 -17.20
CA LYS A 60 8.51 15.17 -18.12
C LYS A 60 9.70 14.20 -18.12
N VAL A 61 10.76 14.51 -17.39
CA VAL A 61 11.91 13.64 -17.25
C VAL A 61 11.53 12.51 -16.30
N ARG A 62 11.89 11.29 -16.67
CA ARG A 62 11.64 10.12 -15.82
C ARG A 62 12.72 10.05 -14.76
N VAL A 63 12.30 9.83 -13.53
CA VAL A 63 13.16 9.60 -12.38
C VAL A 63 12.80 8.24 -11.80
N TYR A 64 13.81 7.41 -11.56
CA TYR A 64 13.64 6.16 -10.83
C TYR A 64 13.97 6.45 -9.37
N VAL A 65 12.95 6.43 -8.52
CA VAL A 65 13.11 6.67 -7.09
C VAL A 65 13.45 5.35 -6.43
N ALA A 66 14.63 5.29 -5.82
CA ALA A 66 15.06 4.15 -5.01
C ALA A 66 15.01 4.54 -3.52
N PRO A 67 14.74 3.59 -2.62
CA PRO A 67 14.91 3.81 -1.18
C PRO A 67 16.40 4.06 -0.84
N PRO A 68 16.70 4.64 0.34
CA PRO A 68 18.07 4.84 0.79
C PRO A 68 18.88 3.55 0.77
N ILE A 69 20.16 3.64 0.42
CA ILE A 69 21.01 2.46 0.25
C ILE A 69 21.16 1.66 1.55
N GLU A 70 21.21 2.34 2.69
CA GLU A 70 21.29 1.74 4.02
C GLU A 70 20.07 0.86 4.33
N GLU A 71 18.88 1.25 3.90
CA GLU A 71 17.65 0.46 4.04
C GLU A 71 17.67 -0.78 3.13
N ILE A 72 18.23 -0.64 1.92
CA ILE A 72 18.36 -1.76 0.98
C ILE A 72 19.32 -2.81 1.53
N GLU A 73 20.47 -2.39 2.05
CA GLU A 73 21.51 -3.27 2.58
C GLU A 73 21.10 -3.93 3.90
N SER A 74 20.40 -3.21 4.78
CA SER A 74 19.86 -3.75 6.02
C SER A 74 18.62 -4.64 5.82
N SER A 75 18.00 -4.61 4.64
CA SER A 75 16.81 -5.41 4.37
C SER A 75 17.14 -6.91 4.34
N LEU A 76 16.30 -7.69 5.04
CA LEU A 76 16.36 -9.16 5.01
C LEU A 76 15.82 -9.76 3.70
N LEU A 77 15.16 -8.94 2.89
CA LEU A 77 14.52 -9.38 1.65
C LEU A 77 15.56 -9.68 0.58
N LYS A 78 15.44 -10.86 -0.04
CA LYS A 78 16.30 -11.31 -1.14
C LYS A 78 15.46 -11.49 -2.41
N PRO A 79 16.07 -11.39 -3.60
CA PRO A 79 15.36 -11.57 -4.87
C PRO A 79 14.81 -12.99 -5.07
N TYR A 80 15.33 -13.97 -4.33
CA TYR A 80 14.93 -15.37 -4.41
C TYR A 80 14.47 -15.88 -3.05
N VAL A 81 13.62 -16.90 -3.09
CA VAL A 81 13.08 -17.60 -1.92
C VAL A 81 13.51 -19.06 -1.99
N ALA A 82 13.80 -19.69 -0.85
CA ALA A 82 14.09 -21.13 -0.80
C ALA A 82 12.87 -21.94 -1.29
N MET A 83 13.09 -22.97 -2.11
CA MET A 83 11.99 -23.76 -2.69
C MET A 83 11.12 -24.46 -1.63
N ASP A 84 11.73 -24.81 -0.51
CA ASP A 84 11.05 -25.50 0.59
C ASP A 84 10.30 -24.55 1.53
N ALA A 85 10.46 -23.23 1.37
CA ALA A 85 9.79 -22.26 2.22
C ALA A 85 8.30 -22.15 1.85
N ARG A 86 7.44 -22.82 2.63
CA ARG A 86 5.98 -22.71 2.52
C ARG A 86 5.42 -21.87 3.65
N LEU A 87 4.52 -20.93 3.31
CA LEU A 87 3.83 -20.13 4.31
C LEU A 87 2.83 -20.99 5.09
N SER A 88 2.87 -20.89 6.42
CA SER A 88 1.85 -21.48 7.28
C SER A 88 0.51 -20.77 7.09
N ASN A 89 -0.60 -21.43 7.46
CA ASN A 89 -1.92 -20.81 7.36
C ASN A 89 -2.02 -19.55 8.22
N ASP A 90 -1.37 -19.54 9.39
CA ASP A 90 -1.33 -18.36 10.26
C ASP A 90 -0.53 -17.23 9.61
N GLN A 91 0.60 -17.52 8.94
CA GLN A 91 1.37 -16.51 8.21
C GLN A 91 0.55 -15.89 7.06
N LYS A 92 -0.28 -16.68 6.37
CA LYS A 92 -1.19 -16.18 5.33
C LYS A 92 -2.27 -15.27 5.92
N LEU A 93 -2.86 -15.68 7.04
CA LEU A 93 -3.93 -14.94 7.70
C LEU A 93 -3.43 -13.67 8.40
N ALA A 94 -2.18 -13.62 8.85
CA ALA A 94 -1.64 -12.49 9.61
C ALA A 94 -1.67 -11.15 8.85
N VAL A 95 -1.64 -11.17 7.52
CA VAL A 95 -1.61 -9.94 6.71
C VAL A 95 -3.00 -9.42 6.37
N TRP A 96 -3.86 -10.28 5.80
CA TRP A 96 -5.19 -9.86 5.28
C TRP A 96 -6.35 -10.63 5.91
N GLY A 97 -6.08 -11.60 6.78
CA GLY A 97 -7.10 -12.49 7.32
C GLY A 97 -7.69 -13.43 6.27
N LYS A 98 -8.85 -14.01 6.59
CA LYS A 98 -9.55 -14.94 5.69
C LYS A 98 -10.28 -14.16 4.58
N TYR A 99 -10.01 -14.53 3.33
CA TYR A 99 -10.83 -14.09 2.19
C TYR A 99 -12.18 -14.81 2.23
N HIS A 100 -13.29 -14.07 2.14
CA HIS A 100 -14.64 -14.63 2.20
C HIS A 100 -15.33 -14.76 0.84
N GLY A 101 -14.69 -14.30 -0.25
CA GLY A 101 -15.26 -14.33 -1.60
C GLY A 101 -14.28 -14.87 -2.64
N THR A 102 -14.81 -15.28 -3.78
CA THR A 102 -14.08 -15.88 -4.92
C THR A 102 -13.23 -14.90 -5.73
N GLY A 103 -13.02 -13.67 -5.25
CA GLY A 103 -12.28 -12.61 -5.95
C GLY A 103 -11.01 -12.10 -5.24
N GLY A 104 -10.59 -12.72 -4.13
CA GLY A 104 -9.43 -12.26 -3.36
C GLY A 104 -9.68 -10.93 -2.63
N LEU A 105 -8.79 -9.94 -2.82
CA LEU A 105 -8.85 -8.65 -2.14
C LEU A 105 -9.96 -7.75 -2.75
N THR A 106 -11.17 -7.84 -2.22
CA THR A 106 -12.27 -6.93 -2.60
C THR A 106 -12.12 -5.57 -1.90
N PRO A 107 -12.67 -4.47 -2.47
CA PRO A 107 -12.65 -3.15 -1.82
C PRO A 107 -13.30 -3.16 -0.43
N GLU A 108 -14.40 -3.88 -0.28
CA GLU A 108 -15.10 -4.05 1.00
C GLU A 108 -14.24 -4.78 2.04
N HIS A 109 -13.55 -5.84 1.62
CA HIS A 109 -12.64 -6.58 2.49
C HIS A 109 -11.44 -5.72 2.90
N PHE A 110 -10.83 -5.00 1.96
CA PHE A 110 -9.74 -4.08 2.25
C PHE A 110 -10.18 -2.99 3.23
N LEU A 111 -11.34 -2.37 3.01
CA LEU A 111 -11.88 -1.33 3.90
C LEU A 111 -12.13 -1.88 5.31
N ARG A 112 -12.70 -3.08 5.43
CA ARG A 112 -12.93 -3.75 6.71
C ARG A 112 -11.61 -4.01 7.44
N VAL A 113 -10.63 -4.65 6.79
CA VAL A 113 -9.33 -4.98 7.39
C VAL A 113 -8.56 -3.71 7.76
N ALA A 114 -8.62 -2.66 6.93
CA ALA A 114 -8.01 -1.37 7.23
C ALA A 114 -8.62 -0.73 8.49
N ARG A 115 -9.95 -0.76 8.64
CA ARG A 115 -10.66 -0.26 9.83
C ARG A 115 -10.31 -1.04 11.09
N GLU A 116 -10.21 -2.35 11.00
CA GLU A 116 -9.79 -3.19 12.12
C GLU A 116 -8.35 -2.88 12.53
N HIS A 117 -7.43 -2.75 11.57
CA HIS A 117 -6.04 -2.39 11.85
C HIS A 117 -5.87 -0.99 12.45
N THR A 118 -6.60 0.01 11.93
CA THR A 118 -6.54 1.37 12.48
C THR A 118 -7.13 1.41 13.87
N TYR A 119 -8.25 0.72 14.11
CA TYR A 119 -8.84 0.61 15.44
C TYR A 119 -7.90 -0.06 16.44
N ALA A 120 -7.28 -1.20 16.06
CA ALA A 120 -6.32 -1.91 16.90
C ALA A 120 -5.08 -1.06 17.25
N ARG A 121 -4.61 -0.24 16.31
CA ARG A 121 -3.49 0.67 16.53
C ARG A 121 -3.84 1.83 17.47
N LEU A 122 -5.06 2.35 17.41
CA LEU A 122 -5.53 3.43 18.27
C LEU A 122 -5.90 2.95 19.68
N ASN A 123 -6.36 1.69 19.81
CA ASN A 123 -6.85 1.11 21.06
C ASN A 123 -6.01 -0.13 21.43
N PRO A 124 -4.77 0.04 21.93
CA PRO A 124 -3.88 -1.09 22.22
C PRO A 124 -4.40 -2.00 23.34
N GLU A 125 -5.16 -1.46 24.30
CA GLU A 125 -5.75 -2.24 25.40
C GLU A 125 -7.03 -2.99 24.98
N ASN A 126 -7.76 -2.47 23.98
CA ASN A 126 -8.92 -3.14 23.40
C ASN A 126 -8.85 -3.07 21.86
N PRO A 127 -8.04 -3.93 21.23
CA PRO A 127 -7.75 -3.84 19.80
C PRO A 127 -8.88 -4.32 18.89
N THR A 128 -10.01 -4.75 19.45
CA THR A 128 -11.15 -5.28 18.70
C THR A 128 -12.39 -4.43 18.95
N MET A 129 -13.12 -4.09 17.88
CA MET A 129 -14.40 -3.39 18.00
C MET A 129 -15.45 -4.23 18.75
N TYR A 130 -15.33 -5.56 18.68
CA TYR A 130 -16.24 -6.51 19.32
C TYR A 130 -15.44 -7.42 20.28
N PRO A 131 -15.47 -7.18 21.60
CA PRO A 131 -14.63 -7.88 22.57
C PRO A 131 -14.93 -9.39 22.69
N GLY A 132 -16.02 -9.88 22.10
CA GLY A 132 -16.35 -11.31 22.06
C GLY A 132 -15.75 -12.09 20.88
N TYR A 133 -15.17 -11.40 19.88
CA TYR A 133 -14.62 -12.06 18.69
C TYR A 133 -13.39 -11.34 18.13
N ASN A 134 -12.23 -11.98 18.27
CA ASN A 134 -11.02 -11.51 17.63
C ASN A 134 -11.02 -11.84 16.13
N PRO A 135 -10.67 -10.90 15.25
CA PRO A 135 -10.55 -11.19 13.84
C PRO A 135 -9.41 -12.18 13.58
N SER A 136 -9.59 -13.05 12.58
CA SER A 136 -8.65 -14.14 12.27
C SER A 136 -7.19 -13.71 12.08
N TRP A 137 -6.95 -12.52 11.51
CA TRP A 137 -5.60 -11.98 11.31
C TRP A 137 -4.91 -11.66 12.63
N MET A 138 -5.68 -11.24 13.63
CA MET A 138 -5.15 -10.83 14.93
C MET A 138 -4.73 -12.04 15.76
N ASN A 139 -5.57 -13.09 15.80
CA ASN A 139 -5.21 -14.37 16.41
C ASN A 139 -3.97 -14.99 15.75
N ALA A 140 -3.87 -14.87 14.42
CA ALA A 140 -2.69 -15.33 13.70
C ALA A 140 -1.42 -14.53 14.06
N ARG A 141 -1.50 -13.21 14.21
CA ARG A 141 -0.36 -12.37 14.64
C ARG A 141 0.07 -12.63 16.07
N ILE A 142 -0.89 -12.82 16.97
CA ILE A 142 -0.67 -13.26 18.35
C ILE A 142 0.16 -14.55 18.36
N LYS A 143 -0.30 -15.56 17.62
CA LYS A 143 0.36 -16.87 17.55
C LYS A 143 1.76 -16.81 16.91
N LEU A 144 1.98 -15.85 16.01
CA LEU A 144 3.28 -15.61 15.39
C LEU A 144 4.18 -14.66 16.20
N HIS A 145 3.74 -14.23 17.38
CA HIS A 145 4.44 -13.26 18.23
C HIS A 145 4.77 -11.93 17.52
N ILE A 146 3.97 -11.56 16.51
CA ILE A 146 4.04 -10.26 15.83
C ILE A 146 3.33 -9.19 16.65
N MET A 147 2.31 -9.61 17.41
CA MET A 147 1.49 -8.76 18.28
C MET A 147 1.41 -9.41 19.66
N GLY A 148 1.46 -8.61 20.73
CA GLY A 148 1.25 -9.10 22.09
C GLY A 148 -0.22 -9.42 22.37
N ASP A 149 -0.47 -10.35 23.28
CA ASP A 149 -1.82 -10.77 23.67
C ASP A 149 -2.51 -9.67 24.48
N PRO A 150 -3.54 -9.00 23.94
CA PRO A 150 -4.24 -7.97 24.70
C PRO A 150 -5.00 -8.54 25.89
N SER A 151 -5.38 -9.83 25.84
CA SER A 151 -6.06 -10.52 26.93
C SER A 151 -5.14 -10.99 28.06
N ALA A 152 -3.81 -11.00 27.85
CA ALA A 152 -2.85 -11.46 28.86
C ALA A 152 -2.52 -10.37 29.90
N LYS A 153 -2.76 -9.09 29.57
CA LYS A 153 -2.93 -8.06 30.60
C LYS A 153 -4.26 -8.36 31.29
N GLY A 154 -4.17 -8.98 32.47
CA GLY A 154 -5.30 -9.53 33.19
C GLY A 154 -6.52 -8.62 33.17
N LEU A 155 -7.69 -9.23 32.95
CA LEU A 155 -8.97 -8.69 33.38
C LEU A 155 -8.90 -8.40 34.89
N ALA A 156 -8.33 -7.26 35.27
CA ALA A 156 -8.80 -6.54 36.44
C ALA A 156 -10.06 -5.81 36.00
N VAL A 157 -11.14 -6.57 35.80
CA VAL A 157 -12.49 -6.02 35.93
C VAL A 157 -12.62 -5.66 37.41
N ARG A 158 -12.12 -4.48 37.78
CA ARG A 158 -12.50 -3.83 39.03
C ARG A 158 -13.96 -3.45 38.89
N GLY A 159 -14.81 -4.33 39.39
CA GLY A 159 -16.15 -4.04 39.90
C GLY A 159 -17.09 -3.31 38.94
N ALA A 160 -17.89 -4.10 38.22
CA ALA A 160 -19.29 -3.74 38.08
C ALA A 160 -19.88 -3.73 39.51
N GLN A 161 -20.06 -2.54 40.10
CA GLN A 161 -21.00 -2.35 41.19
C GLN A 161 -22.39 -2.24 40.54
N PRO A 162 -23.33 -3.16 40.80
CA PRO A 162 -24.70 -3.02 40.34
C PRO A 162 -25.38 -1.91 41.16
N ILE A 163 -25.82 -0.84 40.50
CA ILE A 163 -26.72 0.16 41.10
C ILE A 163 -28.11 -0.48 41.16
N GLY A 164 -28.33 -1.29 42.20
CA GLY A 164 -29.66 -1.70 42.65
C GLY A 164 -30.18 -0.67 43.66
N GLY A 165 -31.30 -0.03 43.34
CA GLY A 165 -31.96 0.92 44.24
C GLY A 165 -32.76 0.22 45.34
N ALA A 166 -32.77 0.83 46.52
CA ALA A 166 -33.93 0.90 47.42
C ALA A 166 -33.69 2.02 48.45
N ALA A 167 -34.77 2.76 48.72
CA ALA A 167 -34.85 4.01 49.44
C ALA A 167 -34.49 3.93 50.94
N ASP A 168 -33.96 5.00 51.52
CA ASP A 168 -34.76 5.84 52.45
C ASP A 168 -34.10 7.17 52.84
N LYS A 169 -34.92 8.23 52.68
CA LYS A 169 -35.14 9.45 53.49
C LYS A 169 -34.01 10.43 53.86
N SER A 170 -34.33 11.68 53.49
CA SER A 170 -34.07 12.96 54.16
C SER A 170 -32.65 13.53 54.16
N SER A 171 -32.43 14.59 53.40
CA SER A 171 -32.34 15.98 53.91
C SER A 171 -31.56 16.91 52.95
N GLY A 172 -32.05 18.14 52.77
CA GLY A 172 -31.23 19.28 52.37
C GLY A 172 -31.26 19.70 50.89
N LEU A 173 -32.37 20.29 50.45
CA LEU A 173 -32.41 21.21 49.31
C LEU A 173 -31.43 22.38 49.51
N ARG A 174 -30.51 22.59 48.57
CA ARG A 174 -30.01 23.93 48.17
C ARG A 174 -29.64 23.92 46.68
N GLU A 175 -30.48 24.56 45.88
CA GLU A 175 -30.17 25.03 44.54
C GLU A 175 -29.13 26.16 44.63
N LEU A 176 -28.07 26.12 43.81
CA LEU A 176 -27.22 27.27 43.53
C LEU A 176 -26.81 27.27 42.04
N GLU A 177 -27.55 28.10 41.32
CA GLU A 177 -27.20 29.00 40.22
C GLU A 177 -26.01 28.68 39.29
N VAL A 178 -26.37 28.59 38.00
CA VAL A 178 -25.51 28.63 36.82
C VAL A 178 -24.92 30.04 36.69
N VAL A 179 -23.59 30.14 36.73
CA VAL A 179 -22.85 31.38 36.40
C VAL A 179 -22.27 31.22 34.99
N GLU A 180 -22.80 31.99 34.04
CA GLU A 180 -22.22 32.12 32.71
C GLU A 180 -21.01 33.08 32.72
N PRO A 181 -19.93 32.79 31.97
CA PRO A 181 -18.76 33.66 31.91
C PRO A 181 -18.98 34.84 30.93
N LYS A 182 -18.70 36.06 31.40
CA LYS A 182 -18.56 37.24 30.54
C LYS A 182 -17.26 37.18 29.74
N SER A 183 -17.38 37.32 28.43
CA SER A 183 -16.29 37.62 27.50
C SER A 183 -15.83 39.07 27.64
N SER A 184 -14.52 39.28 27.71
CA SER A 184 -13.82 40.56 27.54
C SER A 184 -12.82 40.44 26.42
#